data_AF-A0A2V9GRC5-F1
#
_entry.id   AF-A0A2V9GRC5-F1
#
_cell.length_a   1.000
_cell.length_b   1.000
_cell.length_c   1.000
_cell.angle_alpha   90.00
_cell.angle_beta   90.00
_cell.angle_gamma   90.00
#
_symmetry.space_group_name_H-M   'P 1'
#
loop_
_entity.id
_entity.type
_entity.pdbx_description
1 polymer ?
#
loop_
_entity_poly.entity_id
_entity_poly.type
_entity_poly.pdbx_seq_one_letter_code
_entity_poly.pdbx_strand_id
1 'polypeptide(L)'
;MLFGHNSNVKAGDTTYHVQTEDRGTTNALIDTTVYFHGRVLHRRTNNYFDLLPLNPDTEQALKLRLGEQHRTVVEEIRTGALHLSIPHDEMGSSAAGAPDVKSTPGVLALELINAKTWLTGKRALLRVVVRNQSNQAVEGAKIRARVDGAAEILEYSGETGPLGYAQFEFDMPRLAGAEPALVIEAWHGNARGHLRFQLRTKPRVPSAS
;
A
#
# COMPACT_ATOMS: atom_id res chain seq x y z
N MET A 1 9.63 20.07 2.77
CA MET A 1 8.50 20.48 1.90
C MET A 1 7.73 19.22 1.53
N LEU A 2 6.40 19.25 1.54
CA LEU A 2 5.58 18.15 1.01
C LEU A 2 5.64 18.22 -0.52
N PHE A 3 6.26 17.24 -1.17
CA PHE A 3 6.30 17.15 -2.63
C PHE A 3 5.40 16.02 -3.10
N GLY A 4 4.79 16.22 -4.26
CA GLY A 4 3.90 15.24 -4.86
C GLY A 4 3.84 15.38 -6.38
N HIS A 5 3.42 14.30 -7.03
CA HIS A 5 3.20 14.23 -8.47
C HIS A 5 1.71 14.04 -8.74
N ASN A 6 1.18 14.78 -9.71
CA ASN A 6 -0.16 14.59 -10.24
C ASN A 6 -0.06 14.34 -11.74
N SER A 7 -0.76 13.34 -12.25
CA SER A 7 -0.82 13.03 -13.68
C SER A 7 -2.16 12.46 -14.08
N ASN A 8 -2.66 12.90 -15.25
CA ASN A 8 -3.84 12.34 -15.88
C ASN A 8 -3.39 11.25 -16.84
N VAL A 9 -3.85 10.01 -16.63
CA VAL A 9 -3.46 8.84 -17.41
C VAL A 9 -4.68 8.36 -18.19
N LYS A 10 -4.55 8.24 -19.51
CA LYS A 10 -5.56 7.59 -20.35
C LYS A 10 -5.24 6.12 -20.53
N ALA A 11 -6.19 5.25 -20.24
CA ALA A 11 -6.14 3.84 -20.61
C ALA A 11 -7.46 3.46 -21.29
N GLY A 12 -7.38 3.13 -22.59
CA GLY A 12 -8.55 3.05 -23.46
C GLY A 12 -9.29 4.39 -23.52
N ASP A 13 -10.62 4.34 -23.40
CA ASP A 13 -11.50 5.51 -23.37
C ASP A 13 -11.61 6.18 -21.99
N THR A 14 -10.92 5.65 -20.98
CA THR A 14 -11.05 6.09 -19.60
C THR A 14 -9.86 6.97 -19.19
N THR A 15 -10.13 8.11 -18.53
CA THR A 15 -9.09 8.97 -17.95
C THR A 15 -9.07 8.81 -16.44
N TYR A 16 -7.91 8.46 -15.89
CA TYR A 16 -7.63 8.33 -14.47
C TYR A 16 -6.76 9.49 -14.00
N HIS A 17 -6.92 9.91 -12.75
CA HIS A 17 -6.05 10.90 -12.11
C HIS A 17 -5.17 10.19 -11.08
N VAL A 18 -3.87 10.20 -11.26
CA VAL A 18 -2.91 9.59 -10.33
C VAL A 18 -2.26 10.70 -9.52
N GLN A 19 -2.36 10.63 -8.20
CA GLN A 19 -1.74 11.58 -7.27
C GLN A 19 -0.82 10.81 -6.33
N THR A 20 0.47 11.16 -6.29
CA THR A 20 1.44 10.59 -5.36
C THR A 20 1.96 11.68 -4.44
N GLU A 21 1.91 11.48 -3.12
CA GLU A 21 2.32 12.47 -2.12
C GLU A 21 3.22 11.87 -1.05
N ASP A 22 4.17 12.65 -0.56
CA ASP A 22 4.85 12.39 0.71
C ASP A 22 3.88 12.65 1.88
N ARG A 23 3.85 11.77 2.89
CA ARG A 23 3.08 11.94 4.15
C ARG A 23 3.92 12.49 5.30
N GLY A 24 5.10 13.03 4.98
CA GLY A 24 6.02 13.67 5.92
C GLY A 24 6.87 12.67 6.70
N THR A 25 7.99 13.15 7.24
CA THR A 25 9.00 12.36 7.97
C THR A 25 8.47 11.70 9.24
N THR A 26 7.37 12.22 9.81
CA THR A 26 6.71 11.62 10.97
C THR A 26 6.21 10.22 10.66
N ASN A 27 5.58 10.03 9.50
CA ASN A 27 5.02 8.75 9.06
C ASN A 27 5.94 8.02 8.08
N ALA A 28 6.80 8.76 7.38
CA ALA A 28 7.72 8.27 6.36
C ALA A 28 7.04 7.39 5.29
N LEU A 29 5.91 7.87 4.75
CA LEU A 29 5.13 7.15 3.72
C LEU A 29 5.02 7.98 2.44
N ILE A 30 5.14 7.30 1.31
CA ILE A 30 4.76 7.78 -0.02
C ILE A 30 3.41 7.15 -0.36
N ASP A 31 2.41 7.98 -0.60
CA ASP A 31 1.03 7.58 -0.82
C ASP A 31 0.59 7.92 -2.24
N THR A 32 0.32 6.89 -3.05
CA THR A 32 -0.23 7.03 -4.40
C THR A 32 -1.70 6.68 -4.39
N THR A 33 -2.54 7.61 -4.82
CA THR A 33 -3.98 7.46 -4.94
C THR A 33 -4.39 7.66 -6.40
N VAL A 34 -5.17 6.70 -6.93
CA VAL A 34 -5.73 6.75 -8.27
C VAL A 34 -7.20 7.10 -8.17
N TYR A 35 -7.61 8.16 -8.85
CA TYR A 35 -8.99 8.62 -8.91
C TYR A 35 -9.61 8.42 -10.29
N PHE A 36 -10.92 8.23 -10.29
CA PHE A 36 -11.78 8.24 -11.47
C PHE A 36 -13.07 8.99 -11.14
N HIS A 37 -13.35 10.09 -11.84
CA HIS A 37 -14.51 10.97 -11.56
C HIS A 37 -14.65 11.34 -10.06
N GLY A 38 -13.54 11.62 -9.39
CA GLY A 38 -13.53 11.98 -7.96
C GLY A 38 -13.66 10.80 -6.99
N ARG A 39 -13.76 9.55 -7.47
CA ARG A 39 -13.75 8.32 -6.65
C ARG A 39 -12.36 7.72 -6.62
N VAL A 40 -11.93 7.16 -5.49
CA VAL A 40 -10.65 6.45 -5.39
C VAL A 40 -10.83 5.03 -5.91
N LEU A 41 -10.05 4.64 -6.93
CA LEU A 41 -10.06 3.29 -7.51
C LEU A 41 -8.87 2.42 -7.06
N HIS A 42 -7.77 3.05 -6.66
CA HIS A 42 -6.63 2.34 -6.12
C HIS A 42 -5.83 3.22 -5.17
N ARG A 43 -5.21 2.58 -4.17
CA ARG A 43 -4.26 3.22 -3.28
C ARG A 43 -3.06 2.30 -3.05
N ARG A 44 -1.86 2.85 -3.26
CA ARG A 44 -0.59 2.19 -3.02
C ARG A 44 0.22 3.05 -2.05
N THR A 45 0.59 2.48 -0.92
CA THR A 45 1.39 3.18 0.08
C THR A 45 2.69 2.44 0.31
N ASN A 46 3.81 3.15 0.24
CA ASN A 46 5.16 2.59 0.44
C ASN A 46 5.93 3.46 1.42
N ASN A 47 6.63 2.85 2.38
CA ASN A 47 7.42 3.63 3.34
C ASN A 47 8.81 4.04 2.80
N TYR A 48 9.46 4.97 3.50
CA TYR A 48 10.85 5.37 3.29
C TYR A 48 11.65 5.53 4.58
N PHE A 49 11.34 4.74 5.63
CA PHE A 49 12.06 4.78 6.90
C PHE A 49 13.57 4.53 6.74
N ASP A 50 13.98 3.85 5.68
CA ASP A 50 15.38 3.64 5.32
C ASP A 50 16.13 4.90 4.89
N LEU A 51 15.41 5.94 4.46
CA LEU A 51 16.01 7.22 4.08
C LEU A 51 16.14 8.18 5.26
N LEU A 52 15.66 7.80 6.46
CA LEU A 52 15.76 8.63 7.65
C LEU A 52 17.10 8.43 8.40
N PRO A 53 17.67 9.49 8.99
CA PRO A 53 17.23 10.89 8.92
C PRO A 53 17.46 11.51 7.52
N LEU A 54 16.58 12.44 7.13
CA LEU A 54 16.71 13.12 5.83
C LEU A 54 17.92 14.09 5.82
N ASN A 55 18.73 13.99 4.78
CA ASN A 55 19.82 14.87 4.42
C ASN A 55 19.75 15.13 2.89
N PRO A 56 20.57 16.01 2.30
CA PRO A 56 20.45 16.37 0.88
C PRO A 56 20.50 15.17 -0.09
N ASP A 57 21.26 14.12 0.23
CA ASP A 57 21.34 12.89 -0.56
C ASP A 57 20.09 12.01 -0.38
N THR A 58 19.63 11.81 0.85
CA THR A 58 18.44 10.98 1.12
C THR A 58 17.14 11.67 0.73
N GLU A 59 17.10 13.01 0.73
CA GLU A 59 16.00 13.79 0.14
C GLU A 59 15.93 13.62 -1.37
N GLN A 60 17.08 13.57 -2.07
CA GLN A 60 17.12 13.25 -3.49
C GLN A 60 16.68 11.81 -3.75
N ALA A 61 17.15 10.84 -2.95
CA ALA A 61 16.70 9.45 -3.03
C ALA A 61 15.18 9.33 -2.78
N LEU A 62 14.62 10.12 -1.87
CA LEU A 62 13.18 10.13 -1.60
C LEU A 62 12.39 10.68 -2.79
N LYS A 63 12.86 11.76 -3.42
CA LYS A 63 12.25 12.30 -4.64
C LYS A 63 12.27 11.29 -5.78
N LEU A 64 13.39 10.59 -5.96
CA LEU A 64 13.51 9.51 -6.95
C LEU A 64 12.50 8.40 -6.65
N ARG A 65 12.47 7.86 -5.43
CA ARG A 65 11.53 6.80 -5.03
C ARG A 65 10.07 7.21 -5.22
N LEU A 66 9.74 8.45 -4.86
CA LEU A 66 8.39 8.99 -5.06
C LEU A 66 8.02 9.04 -6.55
N GLY A 67 8.93 9.54 -7.39
CA GLY A 67 8.74 9.56 -8.84
C GLY A 67 8.66 8.15 -9.46
N GLU A 68 9.46 7.20 -8.98
CA GLU A 68 9.41 5.80 -9.40
C GLU A 68 8.08 5.13 -9.06
N GLN A 69 7.60 5.31 -7.82
CA GLN A 69 6.29 4.80 -7.42
C GLN A 69 5.17 5.39 -8.29
N HIS A 70 5.20 6.70 -8.53
CA HIS A 70 4.24 7.37 -9.39
C HIS A 70 4.25 6.81 -10.81
N ARG A 71 5.43 6.76 -11.45
CA ARG A 71 5.60 6.25 -12.81
C ARG A 71 5.17 4.78 -12.94
N THR A 72 5.50 3.96 -11.94
CA THR A 72 5.09 2.55 -11.92
C THR A 72 3.57 2.42 -11.96
N VAL A 73 2.86 3.15 -11.09
CA VAL A 73 1.38 3.12 -11.07
C VAL A 73 0.81 3.66 -12.39
N VAL A 74 1.37 4.74 -12.94
CA VAL A 74 0.94 5.28 -14.24
C VAL A 74 1.10 4.24 -15.36
N GLU A 75 2.23 3.55 -15.42
CA GLU A 75 2.49 2.49 -16.41
C GLU A 75 1.59 1.27 -16.21
N GLU A 76 1.36 0.83 -14.96
CA GLU A 76 0.45 -0.28 -14.68
C GLU A 76 -1.00 0.04 -15.09
N ILE A 77 -1.44 1.29 -14.96
CA ILE A 77 -2.75 1.76 -15.48
C ILE A 77 -2.76 1.73 -17.00
N ARG A 78 -1.72 2.30 -17.62
CA ARG A 78 -1.62 2.41 -19.08
C ARG A 78 -1.56 1.04 -19.77
N THR A 79 -0.88 0.08 -19.17
CA THR A 79 -0.74 -1.30 -19.66
C THR A 79 -1.91 -2.19 -19.28
N GLY A 80 -2.80 -1.75 -18.39
CA GLY A 80 -3.90 -2.54 -17.85
C GLY A 80 -3.46 -3.62 -16.84
N ALA A 81 -2.20 -3.62 -16.40
CA ALA A 81 -1.70 -4.52 -15.36
C ALA A 81 -2.32 -4.20 -13.99
N LEU A 82 -2.66 -2.92 -13.74
CA LEU A 82 -3.40 -2.53 -12.56
C LEU A 82 -4.88 -2.82 -12.76
N HIS A 83 -5.42 -3.78 -12.00
CA HIS A 83 -6.85 -4.07 -12.02
C HIS A 83 -7.63 -2.95 -11.33
N LEU A 84 -8.04 -1.94 -12.10
CA LEU A 84 -8.93 -0.87 -11.69
C LEU A 84 -10.36 -1.27 -12.02
N SER A 85 -11.14 -1.60 -11.00
CA SER A 85 -12.55 -1.89 -11.19
C SER A 85 -13.31 -0.57 -11.29
N ILE A 86 -13.57 -0.15 -12.53
CA ILE A 86 -14.38 1.03 -12.82
C ILE A 86 -15.83 0.66 -12.50
N PRO A 87 -16.56 1.41 -11.66
CA PRO A 87 -18.01 1.23 -11.57
C PRO A 87 -18.60 1.49 -12.96
N HIS A 88 -19.17 0.45 -13.56
CA HIS A 88 -19.79 0.51 -14.87
C HIS A 88 -21.08 1.32 -14.76
N ASP A 89 -20.96 2.64 -14.91
CA ASP A 89 -22.12 3.51 -15.09
C ASP A 89 -22.47 3.47 -16.59
N GLU A 90 -23.39 2.55 -16.92
CA GLU A 90 -24.35 2.63 -18.02
C GLU A 90 -23.90 3.40 -19.29
N MET A 91 -23.12 2.75 -20.15
CA MET A 91 -23.15 3.06 -21.59
C MET A 91 -23.43 1.78 -22.39
N GLY A 92 -24.72 1.45 -22.50
CA GLY A 92 -25.26 0.74 -23.67
C GLY A 92 -25.88 -0.65 -23.46
N SER A 93 -27.20 -0.67 -23.25
CA SER A 93 -28.20 -1.70 -23.65
C SER A 93 -28.38 -3.00 -22.84
N SER A 94 -29.49 -3.00 -22.09
CA SER A 94 -30.54 -4.03 -21.95
C SER A 94 -30.18 -5.52 -21.83
N ALA A 95 -30.43 -6.12 -20.66
CA ALA A 95 -31.54 -7.06 -20.43
C ALA A 95 -31.57 -7.60 -18.98
N ALA A 96 -32.72 -7.40 -18.33
CA ALA A 96 -33.37 -8.19 -17.27
C ALA A 96 -32.52 -9.01 -16.26
N GLY A 97 -32.64 -8.65 -14.97
CA GLY A 97 -32.58 -9.63 -13.88
C GLY A 97 -32.02 -9.15 -12.53
N ALA A 98 -32.93 -8.72 -11.65
CA ALA A 98 -32.82 -8.62 -10.18
C ALA A 98 -31.81 -7.60 -9.55
N PRO A 99 -32.20 -6.93 -8.43
CA PRO A 99 -31.30 -6.06 -7.68
C PRO A 99 -30.42 -6.93 -6.78
N ASP A 100 -29.32 -7.43 -7.33
CA ASP A 100 -28.22 -7.91 -6.48
C ASP A 100 -27.37 -6.71 -6.09
N VAL A 101 -27.16 -6.56 -4.78
CA VAL A 101 -26.43 -5.48 -4.12
C VAL A 101 -24.94 -5.63 -4.44
N LYS A 102 -24.56 -5.44 -5.72
CA LYS A 102 -23.19 -5.55 -6.21
C LYS A 102 -22.39 -4.37 -5.71
N SER A 103 -21.84 -4.59 -4.52
CA SER A 103 -20.90 -3.72 -3.83
C SER A 103 -19.88 -3.16 -4.82
N THR A 104 -19.88 -1.84 -4.95
CA THR A 104 -18.83 -1.07 -5.62
C THR A 104 -17.47 -1.62 -5.20
N PRO A 105 -16.52 -1.80 -6.13
CA PRO A 105 -15.15 -2.10 -5.77
C PRO A 105 -14.61 -0.96 -4.88
N GLY A 106 -14.53 -1.25 -3.58
CA GLY A 106 -14.03 -0.30 -2.61
C GLY A 106 -12.51 -0.22 -2.67
N VAL A 107 -11.93 0.89 -2.24
CA VAL A 107 -10.50 0.91 -1.96
C VAL A 107 -10.30 0.87 -0.47
N LEU A 108 -9.41 0.00 -0.03
CA LEU A 108 -9.01 -0.10 1.36
C LEU A 108 -7.73 0.69 1.56
N ALA A 109 -7.77 1.62 2.50
CA ALA A 109 -6.59 2.27 3.03
C ALA A 109 -6.07 1.44 4.20
N LEU A 110 -4.86 0.91 4.06
CA LEU A 110 -4.15 0.24 5.15
C LEU A 110 -3.19 1.25 5.76
N GLU A 111 -3.22 1.36 7.08
CA GLU A 111 -2.29 2.20 7.82
C GLU A 111 -1.68 1.40 8.97
N LEU A 112 -0.35 1.43 9.08
CA LEU A 112 0.37 0.78 10.17
C LEU A 112 0.58 1.79 11.30
N ILE A 113 -0.23 1.71 12.36
CA ILE A 113 -0.24 2.71 13.44
C ILE A 113 1.05 2.69 14.28
N ASN A 114 1.80 1.58 14.23
CA ASN A 114 3.07 1.42 14.94
C ASN A 114 4.26 1.29 13.98
N ALA A 115 4.23 1.96 12.83
CA ALA A 115 5.27 1.92 11.80
C ALA A 115 6.72 2.19 12.29
N LYS A 116 6.91 2.79 13.47
CA LYS A 116 8.25 3.01 14.07
C LYS A 116 8.68 1.91 15.05
N THR A 117 7.74 1.20 15.64
CA THR A 117 7.98 0.23 16.73
C THR A 117 7.48 -1.17 16.39
N TRP A 118 7.03 -1.38 15.16
CA TRP A 118 6.47 -2.66 14.73
C TRP A 118 7.51 -3.78 14.75
N LEU A 119 8.80 -3.48 14.62
CA LEU A 119 9.87 -4.46 14.77
C LEU A 119 10.76 -4.06 15.96
N THR A 120 10.73 -4.85 17.02
CA THR A 120 11.57 -4.65 18.21
C THR A 120 12.41 -5.90 18.46
N GLY A 121 13.70 -5.81 18.12
CA GLY A 121 14.64 -6.94 18.22
C GLY A 121 14.28 -8.05 17.24
N LYS A 122 13.75 -9.17 17.76
CA LYS A 122 13.27 -10.32 16.96
C LYS A 122 11.76 -10.41 16.88
N ARG A 123 11.00 -9.59 17.62
CA ARG A 123 9.53 -9.64 17.61
C ARG A 123 8.98 -8.55 16.71
N ALA A 124 8.18 -8.97 15.74
CA ALA A 124 7.38 -8.10 14.89
C ALA A 124 5.95 -8.06 15.44
N LEU A 125 5.52 -6.90 15.91
CA LEU A 125 4.15 -6.60 16.28
C LEU A 125 3.61 -5.61 15.26
N LEU A 126 2.69 -6.01 14.40
CA LEU A 126 2.09 -5.15 13.40
C LEU A 126 0.70 -4.77 13.84
N ARG A 127 0.43 -3.47 13.91
CA ARG A 127 -0.91 -2.95 14.19
C ARG A 127 -1.41 -2.21 12.97
N VAL A 128 -2.21 -2.89 12.17
CA VAL A 128 -2.76 -2.38 10.92
C VAL A 128 -4.18 -1.94 11.18
N VAL A 129 -4.54 -0.75 10.73
CA VAL A 129 -5.93 -0.32 10.63
C VAL A 129 -6.33 -0.29 9.17
N VAL A 130 -7.46 -0.90 8.86
CA VAL A 130 -8.07 -0.91 7.53
C VAL A 130 -9.26 0.04 7.55
N ARG A 131 -9.20 1.01 6.66
CA ARG A 131 -10.25 2.01 6.48
C ARG A 131 -10.75 1.97 5.04
N ASN A 132 -12.02 2.27 4.83
CA ASN A 132 -12.55 2.47 3.49
C ASN A 132 -12.21 3.87 2.95
N GLN A 133 -12.58 4.13 1.71
CA GLN A 133 -12.47 5.45 1.06
C GLN A 133 -13.14 6.60 1.83
N SER A 134 -14.17 6.31 2.64
CA SER A 134 -14.84 7.28 3.50
C SER A 134 -14.16 7.45 4.87
N ASN A 135 -12.94 6.91 5.02
CA ASN A 135 -12.17 6.88 6.25
C ASN A 135 -12.86 6.16 7.43
N GLN A 136 -13.86 5.31 7.14
CA GLN A 136 -14.53 4.48 8.13
C GLN A 136 -13.79 3.14 8.27
N ALA A 137 -13.70 2.65 9.51
CA ALA A 137 -13.14 1.33 9.80
C ALA A 137 -13.92 0.22 9.09
N VAL A 138 -13.20 -0.76 8.54
CA VAL A 138 -13.80 -1.93 7.88
C VAL A 138 -13.59 -3.15 8.76
N GLU A 139 -14.66 -3.65 9.37
CA GLU A 139 -14.69 -4.93 10.10
C GLU A 139 -14.75 -6.11 9.12
N GLY A 140 -14.07 -7.23 9.45
CA GLY A 140 -14.09 -8.45 8.63
C GLY A 140 -13.23 -8.39 7.37
N ALA A 141 -12.40 -7.37 7.20
CA ALA A 141 -11.43 -7.29 6.11
C ALA A 141 -10.33 -8.34 6.30
N LYS A 142 -10.14 -9.20 5.31
CA LYS A 142 -9.06 -10.17 5.29
C LYS A 142 -7.76 -9.45 4.99
N ILE A 143 -6.77 -9.62 5.86
CA ILE A 143 -5.43 -9.08 5.70
C ILE A 143 -4.45 -10.22 5.59
N ARG A 144 -3.45 -10.06 4.73
CA ARG A 144 -2.34 -10.96 4.54
C ARG A 144 -1.04 -10.17 4.66
N ALA A 145 -0.22 -10.50 5.63
CA ALA A 145 1.12 -9.98 5.81
C ALA A 145 2.13 -11.05 5.39
N ARG A 146 3.05 -10.70 4.50
CA ARG A 146 4.10 -11.59 4.00
C ARG A 146 5.45 -10.89 4.09
N VAL A 147 6.49 -11.62 4.49
CA VAL A 147 7.86 -11.10 4.47
C VAL A 147 8.57 -11.60 3.22
N ASP A 148 8.84 -10.70 2.28
CA ASP A 148 9.67 -10.96 1.11
C ASP A 148 11.16 -10.83 1.46
N GLY A 149 12.01 -11.62 0.82
CA GLY A 149 13.45 -11.68 1.12
C GLY A 149 13.83 -12.39 2.43
N ALA A 150 12.88 -13.07 3.08
CA ALA A 150 13.16 -13.97 4.19
C ALA A 150 13.65 -15.35 3.68
N ALA A 151 14.48 -16.03 4.46
CA ALA A 151 14.95 -17.39 4.17
C ALA A 151 13.81 -18.42 4.16
N GLU A 152 12.75 -18.13 4.91
CA GLU A 152 11.52 -18.90 4.95
C GLU A 152 10.37 -18.01 4.47
N ILE A 153 9.46 -18.55 3.65
CA ILE A 153 8.26 -17.82 3.22
C ILE A 153 7.30 -17.79 4.40
N LEU A 154 7.31 -16.68 5.15
CA LEU A 154 6.37 -16.44 6.23
C LEU A 154 5.20 -15.61 5.72
N GLU A 155 4.01 -16.16 5.91
CA GLU A 155 2.76 -15.56 5.53
C GLU A 155 1.77 -15.66 6.70
N TYR A 156 1.23 -14.50 7.08
CA TYR A 156 0.29 -14.34 8.17
C TYR A 156 -1.00 -13.78 7.62
N SER A 157 -2.09 -14.54 7.72
CA SER A 157 -3.43 -14.07 7.38
C SER A 157 -4.25 -13.82 8.64
N GLY A 158 -5.07 -12.78 8.63
CA GLY A 158 -5.97 -12.44 9.72
C GLY A 158 -7.15 -11.62 9.22
N GLU A 159 -8.10 -11.36 10.10
CA GLU A 159 -9.30 -10.56 9.80
C GLU A 159 -9.34 -9.35 10.72
N THR A 160 -9.82 -8.21 10.22
CA THR A 160 -10.01 -7.03 11.06
C THR A 160 -11.18 -7.19 12.00
N GLY A 161 -11.01 -6.70 13.24
CA GLY A 161 -12.08 -6.65 14.23
C GLY A 161 -13.07 -5.50 13.99
N PRO A 162 -13.99 -5.25 14.94
CA PRO A 162 -15.12 -4.30 14.83
C PRO A 162 -14.74 -2.82 14.69
N LEU A 163 -13.46 -2.50 14.81
CA LEU A 163 -12.91 -1.16 14.63
C LEU A 163 -11.91 -1.09 13.47
N GLY A 164 -11.90 -2.09 12.58
CA GLY A 164 -10.99 -2.15 11.44
C GLY A 164 -9.53 -2.39 11.82
N TYR A 165 -9.26 -2.72 13.09
CA TYR A 165 -7.92 -3.05 13.57
C TYR A 165 -7.62 -4.53 13.36
N ALA A 166 -6.41 -4.81 12.91
CA ALA A 166 -5.80 -6.12 12.94
C ALA A 166 -4.42 -6.04 13.57
N GLN A 167 -4.11 -7.03 14.39
CA GLN A 167 -2.82 -7.17 15.03
C GLN A 167 -2.19 -8.49 14.61
N PHE A 168 -0.96 -8.43 14.11
CA PHE A 168 -0.14 -9.61 13.84
C PHE A 168 1.05 -9.58 14.77
N GLU A 169 1.30 -10.68 15.47
CA GLU A 169 2.49 -10.86 16.27
C GLU A 169 3.24 -12.10 15.77
N PHE A 170 4.49 -11.91 15.38
CA PHE A 170 5.36 -13.00 14.97
C PHE A 170 6.82 -12.72 15.24
N ASP A 171 7.62 -13.78 15.33
CA ASP A 171 9.07 -13.67 15.37
C ASP A 171 9.61 -13.46 13.95
N MET A 172 10.50 -12.48 13.82
CA MET A 172 11.07 -12.06 12.55
C MET A 172 11.95 -13.19 11.98
N PRO A 173 11.65 -13.69 10.76
CA PRO A 173 12.48 -14.71 10.13
C PRO A 173 13.86 -14.16 9.78
N ARG A 174 14.82 -15.08 9.58
CA ARG A 174 16.15 -14.67 9.10
C ARG A 174 16.02 -14.09 7.69
N LEU A 175 16.39 -12.82 7.55
CA LEU A 175 16.46 -12.13 6.26
C LEU A 175 17.71 -12.60 5.52
N ALA A 176 17.54 -13.09 4.30
CA ALA A 176 18.63 -13.59 3.44
C ALA A 176 18.66 -12.89 2.07
N GLY A 177 17.56 -12.26 1.66
CA GLY A 177 17.46 -11.50 0.43
C GLY A 177 18.15 -10.14 0.52
N ALA A 178 18.52 -9.60 -0.65
CA ALA A 178 19.16 -8.29 -0.77
C ALA A 178 18.23 -7.12 -0.40
N GLU A 179 16.92 -7.27 -0.62
CA GLU A 179 15.91 -6.23 -0.37
C GLU A 179 14.70 -6.83 0.36
N PRO A 180 14.83 -7.18 1.65
CA PRO A 180 13.71 -7.71 2.39
C PRO A 180 12.62 -6.66 2.51
N ALA A 181 11.37 -7.07 2.30
CA ALA A 181 10.22 -6.17 2.38
C ALA A 181 9.03 -6.89 3.00
N LEU A 182 8.43 -6.29 4.01
CA LEU A 182 7.15 -6.74 4.52
C LEU A 182 6.05 -6.20 3.61
N VAL A 183 5.26 -7.07 3.01
CA VAL A 183 4.12 -6.74 2.17
C VAL A 183 2.85 -7.07 2.95
N ILE A 184 1.99 -6.09 3.14
CA ILE A 184 0.69 -6.24 3.80
C ILE A 184 -0.38 -5.91 2.78
N GLU A 185 -1.26 -6.85 2.54
CA GLU A 185 -2.36 -6.69 1.61
C GLU A 185 -3.68 -6.91 2.35
N ALA A 186 -4.70 -6.13 2.03
CA ALA A 186 -6.04 -6.32 2.59
C ALA A 186 -7.08 -6.39 1.49
N TRP A 187 -8.09 -7.22 1.70
CA TRP A 187 -9.24 -7.36 0.83
C TRP A 187 -10.52 -7.58 1.64
N HIS A 188 -11.59 -6.91 1.21
CA HIS A 188 -12.91 -6.99 1.82
C HIS A 188 -13.98 -6.94 0.73
N GLY A 189 -14.60 -8.08 0.40
CA GLY A 189 -15.45 -8.21 -0.78
C GLY A 189 -14.69 -7.87 -2.07
N ASN A 190 -15.17 -6.88 -2.82
CA ASN A 190 -14.46 -6.35 -3.99
C ASN A 190 -13.40 -5.29 -3.65
N ALA A 191 -13.28 -4.89 -2.37
CA ALA A 191 -12.36 -3.84 -1.98
C ALA A 191 -10.95 -4.36 -1.72
N ARG A 192 -9.91 -3.63 -2.15
CA ARG A 192 -8.50 -4.03 -1.98
C ARG A 192 -7.61 -2.87 -1.58
N GLY A 193 -6.52 -3.18 -0.89
CA GLY A 193 -5.45 -2.24 -0.57
C GLY A 193 -4.13 -2.97 -0.32
N HIS A 194 -3.02 -2.25 -0.53
CA HIS A 194 -1.67 -2.80 -0.39
C HIS A 194 -0.78 -1.76 0.33
N LEU A 195 -0.05 -2.24 1.34
CA LEU A 195 0.95 -1.51 2.09
C LEU A 195 2.27 -2.29 2.07
N ARG A 196 3.31 -1.70 1.47
CA ARG A 196 4.65 -2.31 1.44
C ARG A 196 5.62 -1.57 2.35
N PHE A 197 6.33 -2.36 3.13
CA PHE A 197 7.27 -1.93 4.13
C PHE A 197 8.67 -2.48 3.85
N GLN A 198 9.49 -1.72 3.15
CA GLN A 198 10.89 -2.06 2.91
C GLN A 198 11.68 -2.17 4.22
N LEU A 199 12.38 -3.28 4.39
CA LEU A 199 13.16 -3.60 5.58
C LEU A 199 14.62 -3.34 5.29
N ARG A 200 15.32 -2.70 6.23
CA ARG A 200 16.77 -2.63 6.17
C ARG A 200 17.36 -3.87 6.81
N THR A 201 18.11 -4.65 6.05
CA THR A 201 19.25 -5.35 6.62
C THR A 201 20.29 -4.29 6.96
N LYS A 202 20.51 -4.00 8.24
CA LYS A 202 21.72 -3.27 8.63
C LYS A 202 22.90 -4.04 8.02
N PRO A 203 23.73 -3.45 7.17
CA PRO A 203 24.99 -4.08 6.86
C PRO A 203 25.72 -4.29 8.19
N ARG A 204 26.11 -5.53 8.48
CA ARG A 204 27.14 -5.78 9.49
C ARG A 204 28.36 -5.03 8.98
N VAL A 205 28.59 -3.83 9.50
CA VAL A 205 29.91 -3.20 9.40
C VAL A 205 30.90 -4.23 9.96
N PRO A 206 31.88 -4.73 9.19
CA PRO A 206 32.99 -5.41 9.82
C PRO A 206 33.65 -4.36 10.71
N SER A 207 33.63 -4.58 12.03
CA SER A 207 34.52 -3.87 12.93
C SER A 207 35.94 -4.20 12.46
N ALA A 208 36.54 -3.28 11.71
CA ALA A 208 37.97 -3.30 11.48
C ALA A 208 38.64 -3.10 12.85
N SER A 209 39.37 -4.13 13.27
CA SER A 209 40.29 -4.11 14.41
C SER A 209 41.58 -3.41 14.03
#